data_AF-A0A3N5LEX0-F1
#
_entry.id   AF-A0A3N5LEX0-F1
#
_cell.length_a   1.000
_cell.length_b   1.000
_cell.length_c   1.000
_cell.angle_alpha   90.00
_cell.angle_beta   90.00
_cell.angle_gamma   90.00
#
_symmetry.space_group_name_H-M   'P 1'
#
loop_
_entity.id
_entity.type
_entity.pdbx_description
1 polymer ?
#
loop_
_entity_poly.entity_id
_entity_poly.type
_entity_poly.pdbx_seq_one_letter_code
_entity_poly.pdbx_strand_id
1 'polypeptide(L)'
;MPPMPDPTSIASLCDDLAAEHAVLDCIVSDLSDEQWLLATPAEPWTIRDQIAHLAYFDERAVEAATRPEEFAAHVATVAADIESTMERHLELGGRDGPATLEHWRSVRAAMLGVLRRLDPEGRVLWYGPAMSASSFITARLMETWAHGQDVADALGIERAASTRLRHVAFLGVRTFAWSHQVRGLPVPDSPPRVEL
;
A
#
# COMPACT_ATOMS: atom_id res chain seq x y z
N MET A 1 24.13 -6.77 -24.39
CA MET A 1 23.04 -6.30 -23.52
C MET A 1 23.08 -7.11 -22.25
N PRO A 2 23.15 -6.48 -21.06
CA PRO A 2 22.88 -7.22 -19.82
C PRO A 2 21.45 -7.81 -19.89
N PRO A 3 21.20 -8.97 -19.27
CA PRO A 3 19.86 -9.52 -19.20
C PRO A 3 18.92 -8.50 -18.53
N MET A 4 17.74 -8.31 -19.10
CA MET A 4 16.68 -7.55 -18.46
C MET A 4 16.36 -8.20 -17.11
N PRO A 5 16.22 -7.43 -16.01
CA PRO A 5 15.87 -7.99 -14.73
C PRO A 5 14.54 -8.74 -14.82
N ASP A 6 14.44 -9.86 -14.10
CA ASP A 6 13.19 -10.59 -13.97
C ASP A 6 12.10 -9.64 -13.42
N PRO A 7 10.96 -9.47 -14.11
CA PRO A 7 9.88 -8.58 -13.69
C PRO A 7 9.27 -8.96 -12.33
N THR A 8 9.61 -10.14 -11.79
CA THR A 8 9.20 -10.62 -10.47
C THR A 8 10.30 -10.52 -9.41
N SER A 9 11.50 -10.06 -9.78
CA SER A 9 12.59 -9.83 -8.83
C SER A 9 12.23 -8.72 -7.83
N ILE A 10 12.76 -8.83 -6.60
CA ILE A 10 12.58 -7.80 -5.55
C ILE A 10 13.00 -6.41 -6.04
N ALA A 11 14.08 -6.32 -6.83
CA ALA A 11 14.52 -5.05 -7.42
C ALA A 11 13.46 -4.48 -8.37
N SER A 12 12.96 -5.28 -9.33
CA SER A 12 11.93 -4.83 -10.28
C SER A 12 10.62 -4.46 -9.59
N LEU A 13 10.20 -5.22 -8.56
CA LEU A 13 9.00 -4.90 -7.79
C LEU A 13 9.16 -3.59 -7.00
N CYS A 14 10.33 -3.36 -6.40
CA CYS A 14 10.63 -2.10 -5.73
C CYS A 14 10.67 -0.92 -6.72
N ASP A 15 11.17 -1.12 -7.94
CA ASP A 15 11.19 -0.07 -8.96
C ASP A 15 9.77 0.26 -9.47
N ASP A 16 8.93 -0.75 -9.66
CA ASP A 16 7.51 -0.55 -9.96
C ASP A 16 6.78 0.18 -8.81
N LEU A 17 7.03 -0.20 -7.56
CA LEU A 17 6.48 0.50 -6.39
C LEU A 17 6.96 1.96 -6.32
N ALA A 18 8.25 2.21 -6.54
CA ALA A 18 8.81 3.55 -6.56
C ALA A 18 8.19 4.43 -7.67
N ALA A 19 7.96 3.85 -8.85
CA ALA A 19 7.29 4.54 -9.94
C ALA A 19 5.83 4.87 -9.62
N GLU A 20 5.11 3.97 -8.94
CA GLU A 20 3.72 4.23 -8.51
C GLU A 20 3.66 5.32 -7.43
N HIS A 21 4.58 5.30 -6.46
CA HIS A 21 4.72 6.40 -5.49
C HIS A 21 4.98 7.74 -6.18
N ALA A 22 5.83 7.78 -7.20
CA ALA A 22 6.16 9.01 -7.91
C ALA A 22 4.96 9.59 -8.68
N VAL A 23 4.10 8.74 -9.22
CA VAL A 23 2.84 9.19 -9.86
C VAL A 23 1.95 9.88 -8.83
N LEU A 24 1.71 9.24 -7.68
CA LEU A 24 0.89 9.83 -6.62
C LEU A 24 1.53 11.09 -6.04
N ASP A 25 2.84 11.10 -5.84
CA ASP A 25 3.58 12.29 -5.39
C ASP A 25 3.37 13.49 -6.31
N CYS A 26 3.44 13.27 -7.63
CA CYS A 26 3.21 14.32 -8.62
C CYS A 26 1.79 14.88 -8.54
N ILE A 27 0.79 14.04 -8.27
CA ILE A 27 -0.61 14.46 -8.13
C ILE A 27 -0.79 15.36 -6.90
N VAL A 28 -0.16 15.02 -5.78
CA VAL A 28 -0.41 15.71 -4.50
C VAL A 28 0.56 16.85 -4.19
N SER A 29 1.62 17.03 -4.99
CA SER A 29 2.72 17.97 -4.70
C SER A 29 2.30 19.44 -4.64
N ASP A 30 1.34 19.84 -5.48
CA ASP A 30 0.95 21.24 -5.67
C ASP A 30 -0.48 21.53 -5.18
N LEU A 31 -1.04 20.65 -4.34
CA LEU A 31 -2.38 20.84 -3.78
C LEU A 31 -2.42 22.01 -2.80
N SER A 32 -3.48 22.82 -2.88
CA SER A 32 -3.78 23.82 -1.88
C SER A 32 -4.25 23.19 -0.56
N ASP A 33 -4.22 23.96 0.52
CA ASP A 33 -4.70 23.50 1.84
C ASP A 33 -6.16 23.04 1.79
N GLU A 34 -7.01 23.68 1.00
CA GLU A 34 -8.41 23.28 0.81
C GLU A 34 -8.52 21.96 0.03
N GLN A 35 -7.66 21.73 -0.97
CA GLN A 35 -7.66 20.50 -1.75
C GLN A 35 -7.26 19.30 -0.90
N TRP A 36 -6.31 19.47 0.04
CA TRP A 36 -5.94 18.42 1.00
C TRP A 36 -7.10 17.95 1.87
N LEU A 37 -8.12 18.79 2.08
CA LEU A 37 -9.31 18.50 2.89
C LEU A 37 -10.50 18.00 2.08
N LEU A 38 -10.36 17.82 0.75
CA LEU A 38 -11.42 17.25 -0.06
C LEU A 38 -11.71 15.81 0.37
N ALA A 39 -13.00 15.50 0.52
CA ALA A 39 -13.48 14.15 0.76
C ALA A 39 -13.18 13.26 -0.44
N THR A 40 -12.78 12.02 -0.16
CA THR A 40 -12.56 10.98 -1.17
C THR A 40 -13.73 9.99 -1.20
N PRO A 41 -13.85 9.15 -2.24
CA PRO A 41 -14.88 8.11 -2.28
C PRO A 41 -14.81 7.09 -1.12
N ALA A 42 -13.63 6.93 -0.51
CA ALA A 42 -13.45 6.11 0.68
C ALA A 42 -13.86 6.88 1.95
N GLU A 43 -15.17 6.98 2.19
CA GLU A 43 -15.69 7.67 3.37
C GLU A 43 -15.17 7.05 4.69
N PRO A 44 -14.81 7.87 5.71
CA PRO A 44 -14.91 9.34 5.78
C PRO A 44 -13.64 10.11 5.38
N TRP A 45 -12.75 9.54 4.57
CA TRP A 45 -11.37 10.04 4.44
C TRP A 45 -11.24 11.22 3.47
N THR A 46 -10.41 12.18 3.87
CA THR A 46 -9.90 13.25 3.00
C THR A 46 -8.66 12.81 2.23
N ILE A 47 -8.24 13.59 1.22
CA ILE A 47 -6.96 13.37 0.51
C ILE A 47 -5.78 13.29 1.49
N ARG A 48 -5.76 14.14 2.52
CA ARG A 48 -4.75 14.08 3.57
C ARG A 48 -4.76 12.73 4.30
N ASP A 49 -5.95 12.22 4.65
CA ASP A 49 -6.08 10.96 5.38
C ASP A 49 -5.59 9.78 4.53
N GLN A 50 -5.81 9.82 3.21
CA GLN A 50 -5.25 8.83 2.28
C GLN A 50 -3.71 8.80 2.31
N ILE A 51 -3.06 9.97 2.25
CA ILE A 51 -1.59 10.04 2.28
C ILE A 51 -1.03 9.72 3.67
N ALA A 52 -1.71 10.15 4.73
CA ALA A 52 -1.35 9.80 6.11
C ALA A 52 -1.46 8.29 6.36
N HIS A 53 -2.50 7.65 5.81
CA HIS A 53 -2.68 6.19 5.86
C HIS A 53 -1.50 5.47 5.20
N LEU A 54 -1.13 5.88 3.97
CA LEU A 54 0.03 5.31 3.27
C LEU A 54 1.31 5.48 4.09
N ALA A 55 1.57 6.67 4.63
CA ALA A 55 2.74 6.93 5.45
C ALA A 55 2.80 6.00 6.67
N TYR A 56 1.69 5.87 7.41
CA TYR A 56 1.64 4.99 8.57
C TYR A 56 1.99 3.54 8.20
N PHE A 57 1.36 2.98 7.17
CA PHE A 57 1.61 1.58 6.82
C PHE A 57 2.99 1.37 6.17
N ASP A 58 3.57 2.39 5.55
CA ASP A 58 4.97 2.33 5.10
C ASP A 58 5.95 2.34 6.29
N GLU A 59 5.62 3.03 7.39
CA GLU A 59 6.42 2.94 8.63
C GLU A 59 6.32 1.54 9.24
N ARG A 60 5.09 1.01 9.35
CA ARG A 60 4.85 -0.35 9.85
C ARG A 60 5.56 -1.38 8.98
N ALA A 61 5.65 -1.16 7.67
CA ALA A 61 6.42 -1.99 6.75
C ALA A 61 7.93 -1.97 7.05
N VAL A 62 8.50 -0.79 7.35
CA VAL A 62 9.89 -0.67 7.80
C VAL A 62 10.10 -1.42 9.12
N GLU A 63 9.20 -1.29 10.07
CA GLU A 63 9.27 -1.98 11.36
C GLU A 63 9.18 -3.50 11.21
N ALA A 64 8.21 -4.00 10.45
CA ALA A 64 8.04 -5.42 10.17
C ALA A 64 9.30 -6.05 9.56
N ALA A 65 9.99 -5.31 8.69
CA ALA A 65 11.18 -5.79 8.01
C ALA A 65 12.49 -5.62 8.79
N THR A 66 12.57 -4.66 9.73
CA THR A 66 13.82 -4.36 10.46
C THR A 66 13.81 -4.77 11.92
N ARG A 67 12.62 -4.80 12.55
CA ARG A 67 12.39 -5.07 13.97
C ARG A 67 11.22 -6.05 14.14
N PRO A 68 11.35 -7.29 13.61
CA PRO A 68 10.23 -8.24 13.52
C PRO A 68 9.66 -8.65 14.88
N GLU A 69 10.48 -8.71 15.94
CA GLU A 69 10.00 -9.03 17.30
C GLU A 69 9.15 -7.91 17.89
N GLU A 70 9.57 -6.65 17.74
CA GLU A 70 8.78 -5.48 18.16
C GLU A 70 7.48 -5.40 17.36
N PHE A 71 7.54 -5.64 16.06
CA PHE A 71 6.36 -5.65 15.21
C PHE A 71 5.40 -6.79 15.57
N ALA A 72 5.90 -7.96 15.97
CA ALA A 72 5.05 -9.05 16.46
C ALA A 72 4.30 -8.67 17.75
N ALA A 73 4.96 -8.00 18.68
CA ALA A 73 4.31 -7.47 19.89
C ALA A 73 3.26 -6.39 19.56
N HIS A 74 3.55 -5.54 18.57
CA HIS A 74 2.58 -4.57 18.05
C HIS A 74 1.35 -5.29 17.47
N VAL A 75 1.55 -6.27 16.57
CA VAL A 75 0.44 -7.05 15.99
C VAL A 75 -0.40 -7.73 17.06
N ALA A 76 0.21 -8.29 18.10
CA ALA A 76 -0.52 -8.89 19.21
C ALA A 76 -1.37 -7.86 19.98
N THR A 77 -0.87 -6.63 20.13
CA THR A 77 -1.63 -5.52 20.73
C THR A 77 -2.82 -5.12 19.85
N VAL A 78 -2.60 -4.98 18.54
CA VAL A 78 -3.67 -4.66 17.57
C VAL A 78 -4.74 -5.75 17.54
N ALA A 79 -4.34 -7.03 17.56
CA ALA A 79 -5.28 -8.15 17.54
C ALA A 79 -6.15 -8.22 18.81
N ALA A 80 -5.67 -7.69 19.93
CA ALA A 80 -6.43 -7.65 21.18
C ALA A 80 -7.52 -6.56 21.18
N ASP A 81 -7.36 -5.49 20.40
CA ASP A 81 -8.30 -4.37 20.29
C ASP A 81 -8.22 -3.72 18.89
N ILE A 82 -8.82 -4.41 17.92
CA ILE A 82 -8.80 -3.99 16.51
C ILE A 82 -9.53 -2.67 16.33
N GLU A 83 -10.69 -2.51 16.97
CA GLU A 83 -11.55 -1.34 16.83
C GLU A 83 -10.85 -0.06 17.30
N SER A 84 -10.27 -0.07 18.52
CA SER A 84 -9.53 1.08 19.03
C SER A 84 -8.27 1.38 18.20
N THR A 85 -7.59 0.35 17.70
CA THR A 85 -6.39 0.55 16.87
C THR A 85 -6.75 1.21 15.53
N MET A 86 -7.84 0.79 14.89
CA MET A 86 -8.28 1.36 13.62
C MET A 86 -8.74 2.82 13.79
N GLU A 87 -9.36 3.17 14.91
CA GLU A 87 -9.68 4.58 15.23
C GLU A 87 -8.41 5.43 15.43
N ARG A 88 -7.42 4.93 16.18
CA ARG A 88 -6.14 5.63 16.43
C ARG A 88 -5.31 5.84 15.16
N HIS A 89 -5.42 4.93 14.18
CA HIS A 89 -4.81 5.09 12.86
C HIS A 89 -5.31 6.35 12.14
N LEU A 90 -6.58 6.69 12.31
CA LEU A 90 -7.21 7.87 11.71
C LEU A 90 -6.86 9.17 12.42
N GLU A 91 -6.51 9.12 13.71
CA GLU A 91 -6.10 10.29 14.51
C GLU A 91 -4.71 10.84 14.13
N LEU A 92 -3.93 10.11 13.34
CA LEU A 92 -2.59 10.52 12.87
C LEU A 92 -2.62 11.69 11.87
N GLY A 93 -3.81 12.12 11.43
CA GLY A 93 -4.05 13.27 10.55
C GLY A 93 -3.81 14.65 11.17
N GLY A 94 -3.12 14.74 12.31
CA GLY A 94 -2.82 16.02 12.97
C GLY A 94 -1.84 16.94 12.21
N ARG A 95 -1.23 16.45 11.13
CA ARG A 95 -0.38 17.24 10.24
C ARG A 95 -1.21 18.03 9.24
N ASP A 96 -0.68 19.14 8.73
CA ASP A 96 -1.22 19.76 7.52
C ASP A 96 -0.82 18.94 6.28
N GLY A 97 -1.38 19.29 5.12
CA GLY A 97 -1.11 18.61 3.85
C GLY A 97 0.39 18.54 3.50
N PRO A 98 1.11 19.68 3.46
CA PRO A 98 2.54 19.71 3.17
C PRO A 98 3.38 18.84 4.12
N ALA A 99 3.16 18.91 5.43
CA ALA A 99 3.88 18.10 6.40
C ALA A 99 3.53 16.60 6.28
N THR A 100 2.29 16.27 5.89
CA THR A 100 1.87 14.90 5.60
C THR A 100 2.62 14.34 4.38
N LEU A 101 2.74 15.13 3.31
CA LEU A 101 3.49 14.76 2.11
C LEU A 101 4.98 14.58 2.39
N GLU A 102 5.61 15.50 3.11
CA GLU A 102 7.03 15.38 3.49
C GLU A 102 7.29 14.13 4.33
N HIS A 103 6.40 13.85 5.29
CA HIS A 103 6.48 12.65 6.11
C HIS A 103 6.38 11.38 5.26
N TRP A 104 5.38 11.29 4.38
CA TRP A 104 5.22 10.15 3.48
C TRP A 104 6.44 9.96 2.56
N ARG A 105 6.98 11.04 1.99
CA ARG A 105 8.20 11.02 1.17
C ARG A 105 9.40 10.41 1.91
N SER A 106 9.59 10.80 3.17
CA SER A 106 10.67 10.28 4.02
C SER A 106 10.49 8.78 4.28
N VAL A 107 9.30 8.38 4.72
CA VAL A 107 9.01 7.00 5.11
C VAL A 107 9.06 6.06 3.90
N ARG A 108 8.44 6.41 2.77
CA ARG A 108 8.45 5.55 1.57
C ARG A 108 9.87 5.35 1.03
N ALA A 109 10.75 6.35 1.16
CA ALA A 109 12.15 6.22 0.77
C ALA A 109 12.90 5.24 1.70
N ALA A 110 12.68 5.33 3.02
CA ALA A 110 13.21 4.38 3.97
C ALA A 110 12.70 2.95 3.71
N MET A 111 11.40 2.80 3.46
CA MET A 111 10.75 1.54 3.11
C MET A 111 11.39 0.91 1.87
N LEU A 112 11.49 1.64 0.76
CA LEU A 112 12.14 1.12 -0.46
C LEU A 112 13.59 0.70 -0.22
N GLY A 113 14.32 1.45 0.61
CA GLY A 113 15.68 1.09 1.01
C GLY A 113 15.74 -0.26 1.72
N VAL A 114 14.83 -0.50 2.66
CA VAL A 114 14.73 -1.77 3.41
C VAL A 114 14.28 -2.91 2.51
N LEU A 115 13.18 -2.73 1.77
CA LEU A 115 12.57 -3.78 0.94
C LEU A 115 13.52 -4.30 -0.14
N ARG A 116 14.35 -3.43 -0.73
CA ARG A 116 15.37 -3.83 -1.72
C ARG A 116 16.43 -4.81 -1.18
N ARG A 117 16.59 -4.91 0.15
CA ARG A 117 17.57 -5.79 0.80
C ARG A 117 16.97 -7.09 1.31
N LEU A 118 15.66 -7.29 1.17
CA LEU A 118 15.01 -8.51 1.60
C LEU A 118 15.41 -9.69 0.73
N ASP A 119 15.54 -10.84 1.36
CA ASP A 119 15.60 -12.12 0.66
C ASP A 119 14.25 -12.35 -0.06
N PRO A 120 14.22 -12.61 -1.38
CA PRO A 120 12.99 -12.90 -2.11
C PRO A 120 12.12 -14.00 -1.48
N GLU A 121 12.75 -15.03 -0.92
CA GLU A 121 12.06 -16.15 -0.27
C GLU A 121 11.77 -15.89 1.21
N GLY A 122 12.25 -14.76 1.74
CA GLY A 122 12.01 -14.31 3.09
C GLY A 122 10.53 -14.08 3.37
N ARG A 123 10.09 -14.45 4.57
CA ARG A 123 8.74 -14.18 5.07
C ARG A 123 8.73 -12.87 5.85
N VAL A 124 7.81 -11.97 5.48
CA VAL A 124 7.53 -10.73 6.20
C VAL A 124 6.28 -10.93 7.05
N LEU A 125 6.40 -10.71 8.36
CA LEU A 125 5.26 -10.70 9.27
C LEU A 125 4.35 -9.51 8.93
N TRP A 126 3.03 -9.71 8.98
CA TRP A 126 2.07 -8.63 8.76
C TRP A 126 0.85 -8.79 9.67
N TYR A 127 -0.13 -7.89 9.56
CA TYR A 127 -1.38 -7.92 10.33
C TYR A 127 -2.30 -9.11 10.00
N GLY A 128 -1.96 -9.88 8.96
CA GLY A 128 -2.61 -11.13 8.59
C GLY A 128 -1.57 -12.26 8.47
N PRO A 129 -1.83 -13.28 7.63
CA PRO A 129 -0.83 -14.31 7.35
C PRO A 129 0.49 -13.70 6.87
N ALA A 130 1.62 -14.24 7.34
CA ALA A 130 2.94 -13.82 6.87
C ALA A 130 3.04 -13.98 5.34
N MET A 131 3.58 -12.97 4.67
CA MET A 131 3.71 -12.91 3.21
C MET A 131 5.14 -13.19 2.78
N SER A 132 5.36 -13.65 1.54
CA SER A 132 6.71 -13.56 0.96
C SER A 132 7.07 -12.09 0.72
N ALA A 133 8.37 -11.77 0.63
CA ALA A 133 8.83 -10.41 0.32
C ALA A 133 8.21 -9.88 -0.99
N SER A 134 8.15 -10.71 -2.04
CA SER A 134 7.52 -10.31 -3.31
C SER A 134 6.03 -10.00 -3.17
N SER A 135 5.26 -10.83 -2.46
CA SER A 135 3.84 -10.55 -2.19
C SER A 135 3.65 -9.30 -1.35
N PHE A 136 4.54 -9.07 -0.38
CA PHE A 136 4.51 -7.88 0.47
C PHE A 136 4.73 -6.59 -0.32
N ILE A 137 5.75 -6.53 -1.18
CA ILE A 137 6.03 -5.37 -2.03
C ILE A 137 4.88 -5.14 -3.02
N THR A 138 4.35 -6.20 -3.61
CA THR A 138 3.19 -6.14 -4.51
C THR A 138 1.96 -5.58 -3.79
N ALA A 139 1.74 -5.96 -2.53
CA ALA A 139 0.65 -5.41 -1.72
C ALA A 139 0.82 -3.91 -1.47
N ARG A 140 2.02 -3.43 -1.11
CA ARG A 140 2.28 -1.98 -0.96
C ARG A 140 2.06 -1.19 -2.26
N LEU A 141 2.37 -1.79 -3.41
CA LEU A 141 2.09 -1.19 -4.72
C LEU A 141 0.59 -1.05 -4.95
N MET A 142 -0.18 -2.10 -4.67
CA MET A 142 -1.63 -2.06 -4.78
C MET A 142 -2.25 -1.02 -3.84
N GLU A 143 -1.79 -0.94 -2.59
CA GLU A 143 -2.24 0.06 -1.62
C GLU A 143 -1.98 1.48 -2.14
N THR A 144 -0.77 1.75 -2.61
CA THR A 144 -0.42 3.04 -3.23
C THR A 144 -1.33 3.34 -4.42
N TRP A 145 -1.59 2.35 -5.26
CA TRP A 145 -2.41 2.52 -6.44
C TRP A 145 -3.88 2.82 -6.08
N ALA A 146 -4.44 2.11 -5.11
CA ALA A 146 -5.83 2.23 -4.67
C ALA A 146 -6.08 3.58 -3.99
N HIS A 147 -5.27 3.94 -2.99
CA HIS A 147 -5.36 5.24 -2.33
C HIS A 147 -5.08 6.40 -3.31
N GLY A 148 -4.15 6.20 -4.26
CA GLY A 148 -3.92 7.15 -5.34
C GLY A 148 -5.10 7.30 -6.30
N GLN A 149 -5.98 6.28 -6.41
CA GLN A 149 -7.19 6.38 -7.21
C GLN A 149 -8.24 7.20 -6.50
N ASP A 150 -8.44 6.96 -5.20
CA ASP A 150 -9.36 7.76 -4.39
C ASP A 150 -8.98 9.26 -4.40
N VAL A 151 -7.68 9.57 -4.36
CA VAL A 151 -7.17 10.93 -4.51
C VAL A 151 -7.46 11.51 -5.90
N ALA A 152 -7.23 10.73 -6.96
CA ALA A 152 -7.51 11.17 -8.32
C ALA A 152 -9.02 11.45 -8.54
N ASP A 153 -9.88 10.59 -8.02
CA ASP A 153 -11.33 10.72 -8.09
C ASP A 153 -11.82 11.96 -7.33
N ALA A 154 -11.27 12.23 -6.13
CA ALA A 154 -11.57 13.42 -5.35
C ALA A 154 -11.18 14.73 -6.08
N LEU A 155 -10.10 14.70 -6.85
CA LEU A 155 -9.62 15.83 -7.66
C LEU A 155 -10.30 15.91 -9.04
N GLY A 156 -11.08 14.91 -9.43
CA GLY A 156 -11.69 14.81 -10.76
C GLY A 156 -10.65 14.67 -11.89
N ILE A 157 -9.49 14.08 -11.61
CA ILE A 157 -8.42 13.88 -12.60
C ILE A 157 -8.39 12.44 -13.10
N GLU A 158 -8.10 12.26 -14.39
CA GLU A 158 -7.91 10.93 -14.96
C GLU A 158 -6.46 10.47 -14.75
N ARG A 159 -6.29 9.31 -14.11
CA ARG A 159 -4.98 8.67 -13.94
C ARG A 159 -4.69 7.76 -15.13
N ALA A 160 -3.61 8.05 -15.86
CA ALA A 160 -3.17 7.20 -16.96
C ALA A 160 -2.86 5.78 -16.47
N ALA A 161 -3.49 4.78 -17.10
CA ALA A 161 -3.19 3.39 -16.83
C ALA A 161 -1.71 3.09 -17.16
N SER A 162 -1.07 2.27 -16.32
CA SER A 162 0.31 1.83 -16.53
C SER A 162 0.40 0.32 -16.55
N THR A 163 1.49 -0.22 -17.09
CA THR A 163 1.73 -1.67 -17.10
C THR A 163 1.85 -2.26 -15.68
N ARG A 164 2.02 -1.43 -14.64
CA ARG A 164 2.07 -1.85 -13.23
C ARG A 164 0.72 -2.32 -12.69
N LEU A 165 -0.39 -1.97 -13.34
CA LEU A 165 -1.74 -2.47 -12.99
C LEU A 165 -1.83 -4.00 -13.02
N ARG A 166 -0.94 -4.67 -13.76
CA ARG A 166 -0.80 -6.12 -13.74
C ARG A 166 -0.61 -6.69 -12.32
N HIS A 167 0.06 -5.95 -11.44
CA HIS A 167 0.31 -6.34 -10.05
C HIS A 167 -0.96 -6.31 -9.21
N VAL A 168 -1.79 -5.28 -9.42
CA VAL A 168 -3.10 -5.14 -8.77
C VAL A 168 -4.03 -6.26 -9.23
N ALA A 169 -4.12 -6.48 -10.54
CA ALA A 169 -4.92 -7.56 -11.11
C ALA A 169 -4.44 -8.94 -10.62
N PHE A 170 -3.12 -9.15 -10.56
CA PHE A 170 -2.52 -10.37 -10.02
C PHE A 170 -2.95 -10.63 -8.57
N LEU A 171 -2.89 -9.63 -7.69
CA LEU A 171 -3.37 -9.77 -6.31
C LEU A 171 -4.87 -10.08 -6.24
N GLY A 172 -5.69 -9.41 -7.06
CA GLY A 172 -7.13 -9.68 -7.15
C GLY A 172 -7.43 -11.14 -7.48
N VAL A 173 -6.75 -11.71 -8.48
CA VAL A 173 -6.90 -13.14 -8.84
C VAL A 173 -6.41 -14.06 -7.73
N ARG A 174 -5.23 -13.77 -7.16
CA ARG A 174 -4.61 -14.61 -6.11
C ARG A 174 -5.43 -14.64 -4.82
N THR A 175 -6.14 -13.57 -4.51
CA THR A 175 -6.96 -13.44 -3.30
C THR A 175 -8.43 -13.75 -3.52
N PHE A 176 -8.85 -14.12 -4.74
CA PHE A 176 -10.25 -14.37 -5.07
C PHE A 176 -10.91 -15.43 -4.17
N ALA A 177 -10.33 -16.61 -4.07
CA ALA A 177 -10.86 -17.69 -3.22
C ALA A 177 -10.80 -17.32 -1.74
N TRP A 178 -9.70 -16.70 -1.31
CA TRP A 178 -9.52 -16.22 0.06
C TRP A 178 -10.61 -15.22 0.46
N SER A 179 -10.94 -14.28 -0.43
CA SER A 179 -11.96 -13.24 -0.17
C SER A 179 -13.36 -13.79 0.07
N HIS A 180 -13.68 -14.96 -0.51
CA HIS A 180 -14.93 -15.67 -0.25
C HIS A 180 -14.87 -16.40 1.09
N GLN A 181 -13.78 -17.11 1.35
CA GLN A 181 -13.57 -17.86 2.59
C GLN A 181 -13.67 -16.97 3.83
N VAL A 182 -13.00 -15.81 3.84
CA VAL A 182 -13.04 -14.88 4.98
C VAL A 182 -14.40 -14.22 5.19
N ARG A 183 -15.27 -14.25 4.17
CA ARG A 183 -16.66 -13.78 4.24
C ARG A 183 -17.68 -14.89 4.47
N GLY A 184 -17.23 -16.14 4.64
CA GLY A 184 -18.11 -17.30 4.79
C GLY A 184 -18.95 -17.60 3.55
N LEU A 185 -18.49 -17.19 2.36
CA LEU A 185 -19.16 -17.39 1.09
C LEU A 185 -18.60 -18.60 0.33
N PRO A 186 -19.41 -19.31 -0.49
CA PRO A 186 -18.92 -20.37 -1.36
C PRO A 186 -17.95 -19.80 -2.40
N VAL A 187 -16.83 -20.49 -2.64
CA VAL A 187 -15.88 -20.11 -3.70
C VAL A 187 -16.41 -20.61 -5.04
N PRO A 188 -16.57 -19.73 -6.06
CA PRO A 188 -16.94 -20.17 -7.40
C PRO A 188 -15.90 -21.13 -8.02
N ASP A 189 -16.37 -22.19 -8.68
CA ASP A 189 -15.50 -23.20 -9.30
C ASP A 189 -14.70 -22.67 -10.50
N SER A 190 -15.20 -21.61 -11.14
CA SER A 190 -14.54 -20.97 -12.27
C SER A 190 -13.74 -19.76 -11.78
N PRO A 191 -12.40 -19.77 -11.90
CA PRO A 191 -11.59 -18.61 -11.53
C PRO A 191 -11.87 -17.43 -12.48
N PRO A 192 -11.64 -16.18 -12.03
CA PRO A 192 -11.79 -15.01 -12.87
C PRO A 192 -10.81 -15.05 -14.05
N ARG A 193 -11.30 -14.75 -15.26
CA ARG A 193 -10.45 -14.46 -16.42
C ARG A 193 -10.05 -12.99 -16.38
N VAL A 194 -8.75 -12.73 -16.49
CA VAL A 194 -8.19 -11.37 -16.55
C VAL A 194 -7.55 -11.14 -17.92
N GLU A 195 -7.84 -9.98 -18.51
CA GLU A 195 -7.24 -9.46 -19.75
C GLU A 195 -6.88 -8.00 -19.50
N LEU A 196 -5.65 -7.61 -19.83
CA LEU A 196 -5.04 -6.29 -19.56
C LEU A 196 -4.54 -5.66 -20.86
#